data_AF-A0A6P7U4D5-F1
#
_entry.id   AF-A0A6P7U4D5-F1
#
_cell.length_a   1.000
_cell.length_b   1.000
_cell.length_c   1.000
_cell.angle_alpha   90.00
_cell.angle_beta   90.00
_cell.angle_gamma   90.00
#
_symmetry.space_group_name_H-M   'P 1'
#
loop_
_entity.id
_entity.type
_entity.pdbx_description
1 polymer ?
#
loop_
_entity_poly.entity_id
_entity_poly.type
_entity_poly.pdbx_seq_one_letter_code
_entity_poly.pdbx_strand_id
1 'polypeptide(L)'
;MATDLKTQLIEKGKDFVAHSLAVDETTDTIDAAQLAIFIHEVDCNLFIMEEILDIKSMHRTTTGKDLFEKKCQIATDMKPPWDKLAGLSTDGAPAMCGKKKSGLMGRMRLELQEGNCAGELTTYHCIIHQETMCAKAFKMKHVMSTVTQTVNVIQAKGLNHRHFQSFLQQIHSEFSDVPYHTEVRWLSRGQVLNIVFGLVEEICQFMNSKGKESKVLRDEEGKCELAFLVDITAHLNVLNIQHQ
;
A
#
# COMPACT_ATOMS: atom_id res chain seq x y z
N MET A 1 10.68 -1.30 -30.58
CA MET A 1 9.55 -1.92 -29.85
C MET A 1 8.86 -0.91 -28.93
N ALA A 2 9.55 -0.18 -28.06
CA ALA A 2 8.92 0.86 -27.22
C ALA A 2 8.25 2.02 -27.99
N THR A 3 8.78 2.37 -29.18
CA THR A 3 8.19 3.41 -30.04
C THR A 3 6.81 3.04 -30.59
N ASP A 4 6.54 1.75 -30.77
CA ASP A 4 5.29 1.23 -31.32
C ASP A 4 4.15 1.30 -30.29
N LEU A 5 4.42 0.88 -29.04
CA LEU A 5 3.49 1.02 -27.91
C LEU A 5 3.10 2.48 -27.66
N LYS A 6 4.08 3.39 -27.68
CA LYS A 6 3.85 4.83 -27.47
C LYS A 6 2.93 5.42 -28.55
N THR A 7 3.14 5.03 -29.81
CA THR A 7 2.30 5.48 -30.93
C THR A 7 0.89 4.89 -30.83
N GLN A 8 0.76 3.62 -30.44
CA GLN A 8 -0.56 2.99 -30.22
C GLN A 8 -1.35 3.65 -29.09
N LEU A 9 -0.68 4.04 -28.00
CA LEU A 9 -1.30 4.76 -26.88
C LEU A 9 -1.79 6.15 -27.31
N ILE A 10 -0.98 6.88 -28.10
CA ILE A 10 -1.38 8.20 -28.64
C ILE A 10 -2.52 8.08 -29.65
N GLU A 11 -2.54 7.04 -30.48
CA GLU A 11 -3.61 6.82 -31.45
C GLU A 11 -4.93 6.43 -30.77
N LYS A 12 -4.90 5.48 -29.82
CA LYS A 12 -6.05 5.16 -28.97
C LYS A 12 -6.49 6.35 -28.10
N GLY A 13 -5.52 7.17 -27.71
CA GLY A 13 -5.65 8.44 -26.99
C GLY A 13 -6.74 9.38 -27.52
N LYS A 14 -6.97 9.34 -28.83
CA LYS A 14 -7.92 10.22 -29.52
C LYS A 14 -9.37 9.87 -29.18
N ASP A 15 -9.65 8.58 -28.96
CA ASP A 15 -11.00 8.06 -28.75
C ASP A 15 -11.44 8.08 -27.28
N PHE A 16 -10.51 8.36 -26.36
CA PHE A 16 -10.85 8.46 -24.93
C PHE A 16 -11.67 9.70 -24.61
N VAL A 17 -12.65 9.53 -23.73
CA VAL A 17 -13.53 10.61 -23.26
C VAL A 17 -13.03 11.24 -21.96
N ALA A 18 -12.32 10.46 -21.14
CA ALA A 18 -11.72 10.93 -19.89
C ALA A 18 -10.49 10.07 -19.53
N HIS A 19 -9.63 10.61 -18.69
CA HIS A 19 -8.55 9.85 -18.06
C HIS A 19 -8.30 10.29 -16.62
N SER A 20 -7.62 9.44 -15.85
CA SER A 20 -7.10 9.75 -14.53
C SER A 20 -5.65 9.32 -14.39
N LEU A 21 -4.93 9.95 -13.47
CA LEU A 21 -3.53 9.62 -13.19
C LEU A 21 -3.40 9.03 -11.79
N ALA A 22 -2.65 7.94 -11.64
CA ALA A 22 -2.15 7.51 -10.34
C ALA A 22 -0.66 7.82 -10.26
N VAL A 23 -0.27 8.57 -9.24
CA VAL A 23 1.09 9.09 -9.08
C VAL A 23 1.62 8.65 -7.73
N ASP A 24 2.75 7.95 -7.77
CA ASP A 24 3.40 7.41 -6.57
C ASP A 24 4.89 7.76 -6.55
N GLU A 25 5.38 8.14 -5.37
CA GLU A 25 6.80 8.32 -5.12
C GLU A 25 7.33 7.05 -4.45
N THR A 26 8.18 6.33 -5.17
CA THR A 26 8.82 5.12 -4.67
C THR A 26 10.30 5.38 -4.47
N THR A 27 10.93 4.62 -3.58
CA THR A 27 12.37 4.65 -3.40
C THR A 27 12.94 3.31 -3.86
N ASP A 28 13.94 3.32 -4.73
CA ASP A 28 14.60 2.10 -5.15
C ASP A 28 15.57 1.56 -4.09
N THR A 29 16.20 0.42 -4.37
CA THR A 29 17.09 -0.27 -3.42
C THR A 29 18.37 0.49 -3.10
N ILE A 30 18.65 1.60 -3.79
CA ILE A 30 19.83 2.45 -3.56
C ILE A 30 19.45 3.84 -3.01
N ASP A 31 18.26 3.95 -2.42
CA ASP A 31 17.70 5.18 -1.85
C ASP A 31 17.46 6.31 -2.88
N ALA A 32 17.37 5.98 -4.18
CA ALA A 32 17.00 6.96 -5.19
C ALA A 32 15.48 7.01 -5.33
N ALA A 33 14.91 8.19 -5.10
CA ALA A 33 13.48 8.43 -5.29
C ALA A 33 13.12 8.40 -6.78
N GLN A 34 11.98 7.79 -7.09
CA GLN A 34 11.43 7.63 -8.43
C GLN A 34 9.94 8.00 -8.40
N LEU A 35 9.52 8.79 -9.38
CA LEU A 35 8.13 9.12 -9.62
C LEU A 35 7.55 8.15 -10.65
N ALA A 36 6.65 7.28 -10.21
CA ALA A 36 5.88 6.42 -11.08
C ALA A 36 4.55 7.11 -11.42
N ILE A 37 4.19 7.14 -12.70
CA ILE A 37 2.91 7.69 -13.16
C ILE A 37 2.21 6.62 -13.99
N PHE A 38 1.00 6.28 -13.58
CA PHE A 38 0.08 5.42 -14.30
C PHE A 38 -1.05 6.28 -14.87
N ILE A 39 -1.57 5.87 -16.02
CA ILE A 39 -2.71 6.50 -16.66
C ILE A 39 -3.83 5.47 -16.80
N HIS A 40 -5.03 5.85 -16.36
CA HIS A 40 -6.26 5.10 -16.60
C HIS A 40 -7.12 5.90 -17.56
N GLU A 41 -7.40 5.34 -18.73
CA GLU A 41 -8.19 5.99 -19.78
C GLU A 41 -9.51 5.24 -19.98
N VAL A 42 -10.56 5.98 -20.32
CA VAL A 42 -11.87 5.40 -20.63
C VAL A 42 -12.40 5.95 -21.96
N ASP A 43 -12.88 5.06 -22.82
CA ASP A 43 -13.43 5.41 -24.12
C ASP A 43 -14.95 5.62 -24.07
N CYS A 44 -15.55 5.97 -25.22
CA CYS A 44 -16.99 6.16 -25.34
C CYS A 44 -17.82 4.87 -25.15
N ASN A 45 -17.19 3.70 -25.22
CA ASN A 45 -17.81 2.39 -24.97
C ASN A 45 -17.63 1.92 -23.53
N LEU A 46 -17.04 2.76 -22.66
CA LEU A 46 -16.68 2.43 -21.27
C LEU A 46 -15.61 1.34 -21.17
N PHE A 47 -14.80 1.15 -22.22
CA PHE A 47 -13.61 0.33 -22.13
C PHE A 47 -12.54 1.07 -21.33
N ILE A 48 -11.99 0.40 -20.32
CA ILE A 48 -10.96 0.94 -19.43
C ILE A 48 -9.61 0.37 -19.86
N MET A 49 -8.64 1.25 -20.01
CA MET A 49 -7.24 0.90 -20.23
C MET A 49 -6.39 1.44 -19.09
N GLU A 50 -5.47 0.63 -18.62
CA GLU A 50 -4.51 0.98 -17.57
C GLU A 50 -3.10 0.68 -18.07
N GLU A 51 -2.25 1.70 -18.08
CA GLU A 51 -0.85 1.57 -18.51
C GLU A 51 0.09 2.45 -17.67
N ILE A 52 1.36 2.03 -17.58
CA ILE A 52 2.43 2.86 -17.02
C ILE A 52 2.76 3.95 -18.04
N LEU A 53 2.57 5.21 -17.65
CA LEU A 53 2.89 6.35 -18.49
C LEU A 53 4.41 6.58 -18.53
N ASP A 54 5.04 6.62 -17.35
CA ASP A 54 6.50 6.75 -17.22
C ASP A 54 6.96 6.49 -15.78
N ILE A 55 8.25 6.21 -15.62
CA ILE A 55 8.94 6.18 -14.32
C ILE A 55 10.15 7.12 -14.43
N LYS A 56 10.17 8.17 -13.63
CA LYS A 56 11.25 9.18 -13.65
C LYS A 56 12.00 9.21 -12.34
N SER A 57 13.32 9.08 -12.41
CA SER A 57 14.19 9.35 -11.26
C SER A 57 14.07 10.81 -10.82
N MET A 58 13.95 10.99 -9.50
CA MET A 58 13.97 12.27 -8.81
C MET A 58 15.39 12.55 -8.32
N HIS A 59 15.85 13.78 -8.48
CA HIS A 59 17.20 14.17 -8.06
C HIS A 59 17.13 15.23 -6.98
N ARG A 60 17.83 14.98 -5.86
CA ARG A 60 18.00 15.89 -4.69
C ARG A 60 16.76 16.10 -3.83
N THR A 61 15.63 16.52 -4.42
CA THR A 61 14.41 16.86 -3.67
C THR A 61 13.16 16.28 -4.33
N THR A 62 12.15 16.02 -3.51
CA THR A 62 10.84 15.50 -3.93
C THR A 62 9.72 16.43 -3.45
N THR A 63 9.88 17.73 -3.68
CA THR A 63 8.82 18.70 -3.35
C THR A 63 7.68 18.61 -4.36
N GLY A 64 6.49 19.11 -3.99
CA GLY A 64 5.37 19.19 -4.93
C GLY A 64 5.68 19.96 -6.22
N LYS A 65 6.66 20.87 -6.19
CA LYS A 65 7.17 21.55 -7.38
C LYS A 65 7.93 20.58 -8.29
N ASP A 66 8.89 19.85 -7.73
CA ASP A 66 9.74 18.93 -8.47
C ASP A 66 8.90 17.83 -9.13
N LEU A 67 7.92 17.29 -8.40
CA LEU A 67 6.96 16.30 -8.88
C LEU A 67 6.13 16.84 -10.05
N PHE A 68 5.62 18.06 -9.93
CA PHE A 68 4.84 18.70 -10.99
C PHE A 68 5.68 18.96 -12.25
N GLU A 69 6.90 19.47 -12.10
CA GLU A 69 7.80 19.69 -13.22
C GLU A 69 8.14 18.39 -13.96
N LYS A 70 8.39 17.31 -13.22
CA LYS A 70 8.61 15.98 -13.81
C LYS A 70 7.37 15.45 -14.54
N LYS A 71 6.17 15.61 -13.97
CA LYS A 71 4.92 15.28 -14.65
C LYS A 71 4.76 16.08 -15.95
N CYS A 72 5.06 17.39 -15.93
CA CYS A 72 4.94 18.23 -17.11
C CYS A 72 5.93 17.80 -18.22
N GLN A 73 7.14 17.37 -17.86
CA GLN A 73 8.11 16.81 -18.82
C GLN A 73 7.54 15.55 -19.51
N ILE A 74 6.89 14.66 -18.76
CA ILE A 74 6.24 13.45 -19.31
C ILE A 74 5.05 13.85 -20.21
N ALA A 75 4.29 14.87 -19.83
CA ALA A 75 3.15 15.36 -20.60
C ALA A 75 3.58 15.96 -21.95
N THR A 76 4.76 16.57 -22.06
CA THR A 76 5.30 17.01 -23.36
C THR A 76 5.58 15.86 -24.32
N ASP A 77 5.87 14.67 -23.80
CA ASP A 77 6.25 13.49 -24.58
C ASP A 77 5.05 12.63 -25.04
N MET A 78 3.95 12.63 -24.28
CA MET A 78 2.73 11.82 -24.53
C MET A 78 1.48 12.66 -24.87
N LYS A 79 1.46 13.95 -24.49
CA LYS A 79 0.37 14.91 -24.65
C LYS A 79 -1.05 14.41 -24.30
N PRO A 80 -1.29 13.75 -23.15
CA PRO A 80 -2.66 13.53 -22.73
C PRO A 80 -3.36 14.89 -22.53
N PRO A 81 -4.55 15.10 -23.15
CA PRO A 81 -5.25 16.38 -23.15
C PRO A 81 -5.73 16.75 -21.75
N TRP A 82 -5.24 17.88 -21.21
CA TRP A 82 -5.58 18.34 -19.85
C TRP A 82 -7.09 18.54 -19.63
N ASP A 83 -7.84 18.86 -20.68
CA ASP A 83 -9.30 19.02 -20.66
C ASP A 83 -10.05 17.70 -20.39
N LYS A 84 -9.42 16.55 -20.64
CA LYS A 84 -9.98 15.22 -20.36
C LYS A 84 -9.53 14.63 -19.02
N LEU A 85 -8.70 15.35 -18.25
CA LEU A 85 -8.21 14.85 -16.96
C LEU A 85 -9.30 14.98 -15.90
N ALA A 86 -9.85 13.85 -15.46
CA ALA A 86 -10.94 13.79 -14.49
C ALA A 86 -10.47 13.44 -13.07
N GLY A 87 -9.36 12.72 -12.93
CA GLY A 87 -8.94 12.13 -11.66
C GLY A 87 -7.43 12.18 -11.39
N LEU A 88 -7.06 12.32 -10.13
CA LEU A 88 -5.69 12.15 -9.64
C LEU A 88 -5.68 11.34 -8.34
N SER A 89 -5.01 10.19 -8.34
CA SER A 89 -4.77 9.36 -7.17
C SER A 89 -3.31 9.52 -6.70
N THR A 90 -3.10 9.77 -5.41
CA THR A 90 -1.74 9.90 -4.84
C THR A 90 -1.62 9.20 -3.49
N ASP A 91 -0.41 8.88 -3.06
CA ASP A 91 -0.09 8.24 -1.78
C ASP A 91 -0.48 9.05 -0.52
N GLY A 92 -0.88 10.32 -0.67
CA GLY A 92 -1.23 11.20 0.45
C GLY A 92 -0.06 11.93 1.09
N ALA A 93 1.17 11.77 0.60
CA ALA A 93 2.33 12.49 1.11
C ALA A 93 2.12 14.01 1.01
N PRO A 94 2.68 14.82 1.94
CA PRO A 94 2.54 16.28 1.90
C PRO A 94 2.98 16.91 0.57
N ALA A 95 3.99 16.35 -0.09
CA ALA A 95 4.47 16.79 -1.39
C ALA A 95 3.47 16.49 -2.53
N MET A 96 2.65 15.44 -2.41
CA MET A 96 1.60 15.10 -3.36
C MET A 96 0.32 15.89 -3.10
N CYS A 97 -0.16 15.88 -1.85
CA CYS A 97 -1.48 16.39 -1.46
C CYS A 97 -1.49 17.82 -0.91
N GLY A 98 -0.35 18.50 -0.89
CA GLY A 98 -0.26 19.90 -0.49
C GLY A 98 -1.24 20.81 -1.25
N LYS A 99 -1.90 21.70 -0.52
CA LYS A 99 -2.87 22.67 -1.09
C LYS A 99 -2.14 23.77 -1.89
N LYS A 100 -2.80 24.32 -2.90
CA LYS A 100 -2.25 25.40 -3.75
C LYS A 100 -0.87 24.99 -4.31
N LYS A 101 0.14 25.85 -4.23
CA LYS A 101 1.47 25.59 -4.81
C LYS A 101 2.38 24.70 -3.94
N SER A 102 1.92 24.16 -2.80
CA SER A 102 2.80 23.34 -1.94
C SER A 102 2.89 21.87 -2.36
N GLY A 103 1.85 21.33 -3.01
CA GLY A 103 1.81 19.94 -3.46
C GLY A 103 1.54 19.78 -4.95
N LEU A 104 1.78 18.57 -5.48
CA LEU A 104 1.47 18.19 -6.86
C LEU A 104 -0.01 18.46 -7.20
N MET A 105 -0.92 17.97 -6.36
CA MET A 105 -2.37 18.10 -6.55
C MET A 105 -2.79 19.56 -6.67
N GLY A 106 -2.32 20.42 -5.75
CA GLY A 106 -2.70 21.82 -5.77
C GLY A 106 -2.12 22.56 -6.98
N ARG A 107 -0.97 22.13 -7.50
CA ARG A 107 -0.38 22.66 -8.75
C ARG A 107 -1.16 22.22 -9.98
N MET A 108 -1.56 20.96 -10.06
CA MET A 108 -2.40 20.45 -11.14
C MET A 108 -3.76 21.15 -11.20
N ARG A 109 -4.37 21.44 -10.04
CA ARG A 109 -5.60 22.25 -9.98
C ARG A 109 -5.40 23.66 -10.51
N LEU A 110 -4.28 24.30 -10.20
CA LEU A 110 -3.97 25.64 -10.72
C LEU A 110 -3.76 25.61 -12.22
N GLU A 111 -3.04 24.61 -12.75
CA GLU A 111 -2.82 24.44 -14.19
C GLU A 111 -4.15 24.29 -14.95
N LEU A 112 -5.08 23.48 -14.44
CA LEU A 112 -6.40 23.31 -15.05
C LEU A 112 -7.23 24.61 -15.04
N GLN A 113 -7.12 25.39 -13.97
CA GLN A 113 -7.77 26.70 -13.86
C GLN A 113 -7.17 27.72 -14.84
N GLU A 114 -5.84 27.80 -14.93
CA GLU A 114 -5.14 28.71 -15.85
C GLU A 114 -5.36 28.32 -17.31
N GLY A 115 -5.50 27.02 -17.60
CA GLY A 115 -5.80 26.49 -18.93
C GLY A 115 -7.27 26.59 -19.37
N ASN A 116 -8.16 27.23 -18.58
CA ASN A 116 -9.60 27.30 -18.80
C ASN A 116 -10.25 25.92 -19.05
N CYS A 117 -9.74 24.86 -18.43
CA CYS A 117 -10.34 23.54 -18.51
C CYS A 117 -11.61 23.52 -17.63
N ALA A 118 -12.75 23.13 -18.22
CA ALA A 118 -14.03 23.14 -17.52
C ALA A 118 -14.20 22.01 -16.48
N GLY A 119 -13.32 21.00 -16.50
CA GLY A 119 -13.39 19.84 -15.61
C GLY A 119 -12.87 20.12 -14.20
N GLU A 120 -13.61 19.66 -13.19
CA GLU A 120 -13.14 19.61 -11.81
C GLU A 120 -12.21 18.39 -11.63
N LEU A 121 -11.00 18.61 -11.11
CA LEU A 121 -10.06 17.52 -10.81
C LEU A 121 -10.45 16.82 -9.51
N THR A 122 -11.03 15.62 -9.65
CA THR A 122 -11.32 14.76 -8.51
C THR A 122 -10.02 14.14 -8.00
N THR A 123 -9.80 14.19 -6.69
CA THR A 123 -8.53 13.72 -6.10
C THR A 123 -8.79 12.63 -5.08
N TYR A 124 -8.06 11.53 -5.21
CA TYR A 124 -8.15 10.39 -4.32
C TYR A 124 -6.83 10.18 -3.58
N HIS A 125 -6.94 9.68 -2.35
CA HIS A 125 -5.80 9.14 -1.62
C HIS A 125 -5.72 7.64 -1.89
N CYS A 126 -4.52 7.10 -2.05
CA CYS A 126 -4.29 5.68 -2.23
C CYS A 126 -4.94 4.90 -1.07
N ILE A 127 -5.80 3.93 -1.42
CA ILE A 127 -6.55 3.15 -0.44
C ILE A 127 -5.60 2.45 0.53
N ILE A 128 -4.46 1.93 0.04
CA ILE A 128 -3.41 1.25 0.83
C ILE A 128 -2.87 2.17 1.95
N HIS A 129 -2.72 3.46 1.66
CA HIS A 129 -2.30 4.43 2.66
C HIS A 129 -3.42 4.69 3.69
N GLN A 130 -4.68 4.73 3.24
CA GLN A 130 -5.82 4.81 4.15
C GLN A 130 -5.94 3.59 5.06
N GLU A 131 -5.65 2.38 4.58
CA GLU A 131 -5.63 1.17 5.42
C GLU A 131 -4.61 1.30 6.55
N THR A 132 -3.42 1.82 6.25
CA THR A 132 -2.37 2.09 7.24
C THR A 132 -2.82 3.14 8.27
N MET A 133 -3.63 4.12 7.85
CA MET A 133 -4.23 5.11 8.75
C MET A 133 -5.35 4.51 9.59
N CYS A 134 -6.20 3.64 9.03
CA CYS A 134 -7.20 2.87 9.77
C CYS A 134 -6.55 2.00 10.84
N ALA A 135 -5.43 1.35 10.52
CA ALA A 135 -4.62 0.59 11.48
C ALA A 135 -4.17 1.44 12.68
N LYS A 136 -3.80 2.71 12.45
CA LYS A 136 -3.46 3.66 13.52
C LYS A 136 -4.67 4.14 14.31
N ALA A 137 -5.86 4.14 13.72
CA ALA A 137 -7.11 4.51 14.37
C ALA A 137 -7.65 3.41 15.30
N PHE A 138 -7.37 2.14 15.00
CA PHE A 138 -7.68 1.04 15.91
C PHE A 138 -6.85 1.18 17.18
N LYS A 139 -7.52 1.32 18.33
CA LYS A 139 -6.89 1.41 19.67
C LYS A 139 -6.40 0.04 20.17
N MET A 140 -5.87 -0.81 19.28
CA MET A 140 -5.49 -2.20 19.54
C MET A 140 -3.97 -2.39 19.61
N LYS A 141 -3.25 -1.33 20.02
CA LYS A 141 -1.79 -1.32 20.11
C LYS A 141 -1.28 -2.40 21.08
N HIS A 142 -2.00 -2.69 22.16
CA HIS A 142 -1.62 -3.70 23.14
C HIS A 142 -1.63 -5.10 22.54
N VAL A 143 -2.70 -5.48 21.81
CA VAL A 143 -2.77 -6.78 21.11
C VAL A 143 -1.64 -6.93 20.11
N MET A 144 -1.44 -5.93 19.25
CA MET A 144 -0.36 -5.94 18.26
C MET A 144 1.03 -6.03 18.89
N SER A 145 1.25 -5.34 20.01
CA SER A 145 2.51 -5.42 20.76
C SER A 145 2.73 -6.82 21.33
N THR A 146 1.69 -7.43 21.90
CA THR A 146 1.76 -8.80 22.43
C THR A 146 2.06 -9.82 21.32
N VAL A 147 1.37 -9.74 20.19
CA VAL A 147 1.62 -10.61 19.03
C VAL A 147 3.07 -10.47 18.58
N THR A 148 3.54 -9.23 18.38
CA THR A 148 4.91 -8.94 17.94
C THR A 148 5.95 -9.49 18.93
N GLN A 149 5.75 -9.27 20.23
CA GLN A 149 6.65 -9.79 21.26
C GLN A 149 6.68 -11.32 21.28
N THR A 150 5.53 -11.96 21.09
CA THR A 150 5.39 -13.41 21.09
C THR A 150 6.12 -14.03 19.90
N VAL A 151 5.87 -13.51 18.69
CA VAL A 151 6.57 -13.90 17.46
C VAL A 151 8.08 -13.70 17.62
N ASN A 152 8.50 -12.55 18.17
CA ASN A 152 9.91 -12.28 18.43
C ASN A 152 10.53 -13.29 19.41
N VAL A 153 9.81 -13.78 20.43
CA VAL A 153 10.37 -14.80 21.34
C VAL A 153 10.56 -16.15 20.64
N ILE A 154 9.60 -16.53 19.80
CA ILE A 154 9.66 -17.75 19.00
C ILE A 154 10.85 -17.67 18.03
N GLN A 155 11.00 -16.53 17.36
CA GLN A 155 11.95 -16.35 16.26
C GLN A 155 13.36 -15.88 16.67
N ALA A 156 13.52 -15.10 17.76
CA ALA A 156 14.78 -14.43 18.09
C ALA A 156 15.97 -15.38 18.40
N LYS A 157 15.70 -16.66 18.64
CA LYS A 157 16.75 -17.67 18.82
C LYS A 157 16.44 -18.87 17.93
N GLY A 158 17.36 -19.25 17.05
CA GLY A 158 17.20 -20.42 16.19
C GLY A 158 16.94 -21.73 16.95
N LEU A 159 17.30 -21.81 18.24
CA LEU A 159 16.89 -22.92 19.11
C LEU A 159 15.40 -22.86 19.48
N ASN A 160 14.88 -21.70 19.83
CA ASN A 160 13.45 -21.53 20.14
C ASN A 160 12.59 -21.83 18.92
N HIS A 161 12.99 -21.32 17.76
CA HIS A 161 12.29 -21.54 16.50
C HIS A 161 12.21 -23.02 16.14
N ARG A 162 13.33 -23.75 16.19
CA ARG A 162 13.36 -25.21 15.97
C ARG A 162 12.55 -25.99 17.00
N HIS A 163 12.58 -25.57 18.28
CA HIS A 163 11.76 -26.19 19.32
C HIS A 163 10.26 -25.98 19.05
N PHE A 164 9.88 -24.79 18.61
CA PHE A 164 8.49 -24.47 18.27
C PHE A 164 8.02 -25.26 17.04
N GLN A 165 8.82 -25.32 15.97
CA GLN A 165 8.52 -26.16 14.80
C GLN A 165 8.38 -27.64 15.17
N SER A 166 9.28 -28.17 16.01
CA SER A 166 9.20 -29.55 16.50
C SER A 166 7.94 -29.80 17.32
N PHE A 167 7.55 -28.82 18.15
CA PHE A 167 6.30 -28.87 18.92
C PHE A 167 5.07 -28.90 18.02
N LEU A 168 5.00 -28.03 17.00
CA LEU A 168 3.90 -28.02 16.03
C LEU A 168 3.78 -29.35 15.25
N GLN A 169 4.91 -29.96 14.89
CA GLN A 169 4.92 -31.27 14.25
C GLN A 169 4.40 -32.39 15.16
N GLN A 170 4.74 -32.36 16.45
CA GLN A 170 4.30 -33.36 17.42
C GLN A 170 2.79 -33.37 17.65
N ILE A 171 2.17 -32.19 17.58
CA ILE A 171 0.71 -32.04 17.77
C ILE A 171 -0.07 -32.12 16.44
N HIS A 172 0.61 -32.39 15.32
CA HIS A 172 0.01 -32.41 13.98
C HIS A 172 -0.76 -31.13 13.62
N SER A 173 -0.20 -29.98 13.99
CA SER A 173 -0.77 -28.67 13.67
C SER A 173 -0.87 -28.46 12.15
N GLU A 174 -1.93 -27.77 11.71
CA GLU A 174 -2.11 -27.36 10.30
C GLU A 174 -1.02 -26.38 9.85
N PHE A 175 -0.49 -25.59 10.78
CA PHE A 175 0.62 -24.66 10.54
C PHE A 175 1.95 -25.31 10.90
N SER A 176 2.94 -25.13 10.02
CA SER A 176 4.31 -25.61 10.25
C SER A 176 5.21 -24.60 10.98
N ASP A 177 4.85 -23.31 10.94
CA ASP A 177 5.68 -22.22 11.46
C ASP A 177 4.91 -20.89 11.61
N VAL A 178 5.52 -19.92 12.30
CA VAL A 178 5.05 -18.52 12.38
C VAL A 178 6.10 -17.60 11.75
N PRO A 179 5.83 -16.91 10.63
CA PRO A 179 6.84 -16.13 9.91
C PRO A 179 7.38 -14.94 10.72
N TYR A 180 8.63 -14.55 10.45
CA TYR A 180 9.23 -13.36 11.06
C TYR A 180 8.52 -12.09 10.59
N HIS A 181 8.22 -11.18 11.53
CA HIS A 181 7.67 -9.88 11.19
C HIS A 181 8.78 -8.97 10.67
N THR A 182 8.79 -8.70 9.38
CA THR A 182 9.50 -7.53 8.82
C THR A 182 8.50 -6.40 8.68
N GLU A 183 8.79 -5.23 9.25
CA GLU A 183 7.87 -4.08 9.35
C GLU A 183 7.35 -3.52 8.02
N VAL A 184 7.73 -4.10 6.89
CA VAL A 184 7.72 -3.43 5.59
C VAL A 184 6.38 -3.56 4.83
N ARG A 185 5.47 -4.50 5.17
CA ARG A 185 4.17 -4.62 4.45
C ARG A 185 3.02 -5.06 5.36
N TRP A 186 1.87 -4.40 5.27
CA TRP A 186 0.63 -4.79 5.97
C TRP A 186 0.22 -6.25 5.68
N LEU A 187 0.46 -6.71 4.45
CA LEU A 187 0.22 -8.08 3.98
C LEU A 187 0.91 -9.15 4.84
N SER A 188 2.14 -8.92 5.29
CA SER A 188 2.83 -9.88 6.17
C SER A 188 2.25 -9.87 7.59
N ARG A 189 1.61 -8.77 8.01
CA ARG A 189 0.99 -8.66 9.33
C ARG A 189 -0.30 -9.47 9.42
N GLY A 190 -1.16 -9.41 8.41
CA GLY A 190 -2.39 -10.20 8.36
C GLY A 190 -2.11 -11.71 8.40
N GLN A 191 -1.11 -12.17 7.65
CA GLN A 191 -0.68 -13.58 7.68
C GLN A 191 -0.17 -14.01 9.06
N VAL A 192 0.68 -13.21 9.70
CA VAL A 192 1.16 -13.48 11.06
C VAL A 192 0.00 -13.54 12.06
N LEU A 193 -0.93 -12.59 11.99
CA LEU A 193 -2.10 -12.56 12.87
C LEU A 193 -2.97 -13.81 12.71
N ASN A 194 -3.23 -14.23 11.48
CA ASN A 194 -4.03 -15.42 11.19
C ASN A 194 -3.38 -16.69 11.78
N ILE A 195 -2.07 -16.87 11.58
CA ILE A 195 -1.34 -18.02 12.12
C ILE A 195 -1.31 -17.96 13.66
N VAL A 196 -1.06 -16.79 14.25
CA VAL A 196 -1.04 -16.63 15.71
C VAL A 196 -2.41 -16.92 16.30
N PHE A 197 -3.50 -16.50 15.66
CA PHE A 197 -4.86 -16.81 16.07
C PHE A 197 -5.16 -18.32 16.00
N GLY A 198 -4.76 -18.98 14.91
CA GLY A 198 -4.92 -20.43 14.77
C GLY A 198 -4.07 -21.27 15.73
N LEU A 199 -3.02 -20.67 16.32
CA LEU A 199 -2.09 -21.33 17.25
C LEU A 199 -2.14 -20.75 18.67
N VAL A 200 -3.21 -20.05 19.07
CA VAL A 200 -3.24 -19.34 20.37
C VAL A 200 -2.89 -20.27 21.53
N GLU A 201 -3.49 -21.46 21.57
CA GLU A 201 -3.29 -22.40 22.68
C GLU A 201 -1.87 -22.99 22.67
N GLU A 202 -1.38 -23.37 21.49
CA GLU A 202 -0.04 -23.89 21.23
C GLU A 202 1.04 -22.88 21.62
N ILE A 203 0.86 -21.64 21.19
CA ILE A 203 1.73 -20.52 21.51
C ILE A 203 1.70 -20.26 23.01
N CYS A 204 0.53 -20.24 23.64
CA CYS A 204 0.40 -20.07 25.08
C CYS A 204 1.13 -21.18 25.88
N GLN A 205 1.04 -22.43 25.43
CA GLN A 205 1.76 -23.56 26.03
C GLN A 205 3.28 -23.41 25.88
N PHE A 206 3.75 -23.11 24.66
CA PHE A 206 5.17 -22.90 24.39
C PHE A 206 5.74 -21.73 25.18
N MET A 207 5.02 -20.62 25.23
CA MET A 207 5.41 -19.40 25.95
C MET A 207 5.49 -19.63 27.47
N ASN A 208 4.56 -20.41 28.04
CA ASN A 208 4.64 -20.86 29.42
C ASN A 208 5.88 -21.73 29.68
N SER A 209 6.23 -22.63 28.76
CA SER A 209 7.44 -23.46 28.85
C SER A 209 8.73 -22.63 28.85
N LYS A 210 8.68 -21.39 28.37
CA LYS A 210 9.77 -20.41 28.38
C LYS A 210 9.70 -19.42 29.54
N GLY A 211 8.73 -19.58 30.45
CA GLY A 211 8.50 -18.68 31.59
C GLY A 211 8.02 -17.28 31.17
N LYS A 212 7.41 -17.14 29.99
CA LYS A 212 6.93 -15.87 29.43
C LYS A 212 5.43 -15.94 29.17
N GLU A 213 4.63 -15.81 30.21
CA GLU A 213 3.18 -15.86 30.07
C GLU A 213 2.63 -14.62 29.34
N SER A 214 1.68 -14.83 28.42
CA SER A 214 0.91 -13.77 27.78
C SER A 214 -0.52 -13.81 28.26
N LYS A 215 -0.95 -12.80 29.01
CA LYS A 215 -2.33 -12.69 29.50
C LYS A 215 -3.31 -12.37 28.37
N VAL A 216 -2.90 -11.50 27.45
CA VAL A 216 -3.71 -10.98 26.31
C VAL A 216 -4.08 -12.07 25.29
N LEU A 217 -3.35 -13.19 25.27
CA LEU A 217 -3.70 -14.33 24.40
C LEU A 217 -4.58 -15.37 25.12
N ARG A 218 -4.71 -15.28 26.45
CA ARG A 218 -5.47 -16.24 27.26
C ARG A 218 -6.85 -15.73 27.65
N ASP A 219 -7.02 -14.42 27.77
CA ASP A 219 -8.30 -13.81 28.10
C ASP A 219 -9.24 -13.79 26.89
N GLU A 220 -10.53 -13.97 27.16
CA GLU A 220 -11.55 -13.97 26.10
C GLU A 220 -11.64 -12.61 25.40
N GLU A 221 -11.41 -11.51 26.11
CA GLU A 221 -11.40 -10.16 25.54
C GLU A 221 -10.25 -10.00 24.53
N GLY A 222 -9.01 -10.32 24.92
CA GLY A 222 -7.85 -10.28 24.03
C GLY A 222 -7.95 -11.24 22.84
N LYS A 223 -8.54 -12.44 23.03
CA LYS A 223 -8.84 -13.36 21.92
C LYS A 223 -9.86 -12.76 20.93
N CYS A 224 -10.90 -12.09 21.42
CA CYS A 224 -11.88 -11.42 20.56
C CYS A 224 -11.25 -10.25 19.79
N GLU A 225 -10.42 -9.44 20.44
CA GLU A 225 -9.71 -8.35 19.77
C GLU A 225 -8.72 -8.87 18.72
N LEU A 226 -8.03 -9.99 19.00
CA LEU A 226 -7.16 -10.66 18.03
C LEU A 226 -7.96 -11.19 16.83
N ALA A 227 -9.10 -11.85 17.07
CA ALA A 227 -9.99 -12.32 15.99
C ALA A 227 -10.46 -11.16 15.11
N PHE A 228 -10.89 -10.05 15.72
CA PHE A 228 -11.28 -8.85 14.97
C PHE A 228 -10.13 -8.32 14.11
N LEU A 229 -8.89 -8.31 14.63
CA LEU A 229 -7.72 -7.90 13.85
C LEU A 229 -7.45 -8.85 12.68
N VAL A 230 -7.61 -10.16 12.86
CA VAL A 230 -7.50 -11.14 11.77
C VAL A 230 -8.53 -10.85 10.68
N ASP A 231 -9.81 -10.67 11.05
CA ASP A 231 -10.88 -10.43 10.08
C ASP A 231 -10.68 -9.13 9.31
N ILE A 232 -10.41 -8.02 10.00
CA ILE A 232 -10.22 -6.72 9.32
C ILE A 232 -8.96 -6.74 8.44
N THR A 233 -7.87 -7.38 8.88
CA THR A 233 -6.65 -7.48 8.06
C THR A 233 -6.86 -8.39 6.85
N ALA A 234 -7.68 -9.43 6.95
CA ALA A 234 -8.06 -10.27 5.82
C ALA A 234 -8.89 -9.50 4.78
N HIS A 235 -9.87 -8.70 5.22
CA HIS A 235 -10.64 -7.84 4.32
C HIS A 235 -9.78 -6.79 3.63
N LEU A 236 -8.88 -6.13 4.37
CA LEU A 236 -7.95 -5.15 3.81
C LEU A 236 -6.96 -5.80 2.82
N ASN A 237 -6.53 -7.04 3.10
CA ASN A 237 -5.70 -7.79 2.15
C ASN A 237 -6.44 -8.07 0.81
N VAL A 238 -7.71 -8.46 0.87
CA VAL A 238 -8.53 -8.65 -0.34
C VAL A 238 -8.63 -7.35 -1.14
N LEU A 239 -8.92 -6.23 -0.47
CA LEU A 239 -8.96 -4.92 -1.11
C LEU A 239 -7.61 -4.56 -1.75
N ASN A 240 -6.51 -4.76 -1.03
CA ASN A 240 -5.18 -4.49 -1.56
C ASN A 240 -4.86 -5.33 -2.80
N ILE A 241 -5.26 -6.60 -2.87
CA ILE A 241 -5.05 -7.43 -4.08
C ILE A 241 -5.94 -6.96 -5.25
N GLN A 242 -7.14 -6.46 -4.97
CA GLN A 242 -8.07 -5.97 -6.00
C GLN A 242 -7.71 -4.58 -6.54
N HIS A 243 -6.90 -3.82 -5.81
CA HIS A 243 -6.54 -2.43 -6.11
C HIS A 243 -5.03 -2.22 -6.29
N GLN A 244 -4.26 -3.30 -6.47
CA GLN A 244 -2.86 -3.32 -6.91
C GLN A 244 -2.78 -3.62 -8.41
#